data_AF-A0A2T5XUN0-F1
#
_entry.id   AF-A0A2T5XUN0-F1
#
_cell.length_a   1.000
_cell.length_b   1.000
_cell.length_c   1.000
_cell.angle_alpha   90.00
_cell.angle_beta   90.00
_cell.angle_gamma   90.00
#
_symmetry.space_group_name_H-M   'P 1'
#
loop_
_entity.id
_entity.type
_entity.pdbx_description
1 polymer ?
#
loop_
_entity_poly.entity_id
_entity_poly.type
_entity_poly.pdbx_seq_one_letter_code
_entity_poly.pdbx_strand_id
1 'polypeptide(L)'
;MKKNYLLIGVAALLLGGCCATKTSTAAQAPKGESTLIANGKLWSSYFQQNAAEYEALCLQAFNVAQLRLDKALAKKGDKPLAVVTDIDETFLDNSPFEAYCAKKGISYSQEAWEEWTVLGDAKPLVGALDFFKYADSKGVAIFYVTNRLEKEREGTAKNLRKYNFPFPSDSRLILRTAEKSKENRRLQIAKDYDIVLLMGDNLSDFAKDFDSRTPEGRSEAVHNNRNEFGKRFIILPNYSYGDWEGAAYGNKYSIPAEQKELIIKNKTKAFK
;
A
#
# COMPACT_ATOMS: atom_id res chain seq x y z
N MET A 1 49.87 -59.21 47.76
CA MET A 1 49.34 -60.60 47.70
C MET A 1 47.82 -60.56 47.64
N LYS A 2 47.26 -61.05 46.52
CA LYS A 2 45.93 -61.63 46.23
C LYS A 2 44.75 -61.44 47.21
N LYS A 3 43.62 -60.89 46.69
CA LYS A 3 42.27 -61.52 46.47
C LYS A 3 41.20 -60.40 46.37
N ASN A 4 40.61 -60.16 45.19
CA ASN A 4 39.43 -60.79 44.55
C ASN A 4 38.05 -60.32 45.08
N TYR A 5 37.42 -59.49 44.24
CA TYR A 5 36.00 -59.33 43.84
C TYR A 5 34.85 -59.72 44.79
N LEU A 6 33.88 -58.81 44.92
CA LEU A 6 32.47 -59.15 44.98
C LEU A 6 31.63 -58.14 44.17
N LEU A 7 31.03 -58.62 43.09
CA LEU A 7 29.94 -57.98 42.36
C LEU A 7 28.65 -58.12 43.16
N ILE A 8 27.93 -57.01 43.37
CA ILE A 8 26.48 -57.03 43.59
C ILE A 8 25.89 -55.96 42.66
N GLY A 9 25.16 -56.43 41.66
CA GLY A 9 24.35 -55.59 40.79
C GLY A 9 23.07 -55.19 41.49
N VAL A 10 22.67 -53.94 41.31
CA VAL A 10 21.28 -53.51 41.46
C VAL A 10 20.92 -52.73 40.21
N ALA A 11 20.12 -53.35 39.36
CA ALA A 11 19.38 -52.68 38.31
C ALA A 11 18.20 -51.95 38.96
N ALA A 12 18.13 -50.63 38.79
CA ALA A 12 16.94 -49.85 39.06
C ALA A 12 16.53 -49.13 37.76
N LEU A 13 15.42 -49.61 37.21
CA LEU A 13 14.71 -49.05 36.07
C LEU A 13 13.87 -47.84 36.51
N LEU A 14 13.89 -46.81 35.66
CA LEU A 14 12.84 -45.85 35.35
C LEU A 14 12.43 -44.82 36.43
N LEU A 15 12.56 -43.53 36.09
CA LEU A 15 11.41 -42.76 35.59
C LEU A 15 11.87 -41.41 35.04
N GLY A 16 11.33 -41.06 33.87
CA GLY A 16 11.68 -39.88 33.10
C GLY A 16 11.34 -38.57 33.78
N GLY A 17 12.27 -37.63 33.66
CA GLY A 17 12.06 -36.20 33.91
C GLY A 17 12.67 -35.41 32.77
N CYS A 18 12.12 -35.54 31.56
CA CYS A 18 12.34 -34.54 30.53
C CYS A 18 11.75 -33.23 31.05
N CYS A 19 12.60 -32.34 31.58
CA CYS A 19 12.30 -30.93 31.66
C CYS A 19 12.21 -30.39 30.22
N ALA A 20 11.08 -30.65 29.58
CA ALA A 20 10.60 -29.82 28.50
C ALA A 20 10.31 -28.46 29.14
N THR A 21 11.29 -27.56 29.05
CA THR A 21 11.01 -26.13 29.13
C THR A 21 9.95 -25.88 28.07
N LYS A 22 8.69 -25.79 28.53
CA LYS A 22 7.64 -25.16 27.76
C LYS A 22 8.16 -23.76 27.47
N THR A 23 8.73 -23.58 26.29
CA THR A 23 8.72 -22.29 25.62
C THR A 23 7.25 -21.91 25.61
N SER A 24 6.87 -21.07 26.57
CA SER A 24 5.63 -20.33 26.44
C SER A 24 5.82 -19.57 25.13
N THR A 25 5.17 -20.04 24.08
CA THR A 25 4.71 -19.14 23.03
C THR A 25 3.92 -18.09 23.80
N ALA A 26 4.58 -16.97 24.09
CA ALA A 26 3.92 -15.80 24.61
C ALA A 26 2.78 -15.57 23.62
N ALA A 27 1.54 -15.75 24.10
CA ALA A 27 0.38 -15.33 23.36
C ALA A 27 0.68 -13.90 22.89
N GLN A 28 0.72 -13.68 21.57
CA GLN A 28 0.88 -12.35 21.02
C GLN A 28 -0.24 -11.52 21.64
N ALA A 29 0.14 -10.60 22.53
CA ALA A 29 -0.78 -9.62 23.07
C ALA A 29 -1.50 -8.99 21.88
N PRO A 30 -2.82 -8.74 21.96
CA PRO A 30 -3.51 -8.04 20.91
C PRO A 30 -2.77 -6.72 20.71
N LYS A 31 -2.10 -6.55 19.56
CA LYS A 31 -1.32 -5.35 19.26
C LYS A 31 -2.30 -4.24 18.94
N GLY A 32 -2.85 -3.64 19.99
CA GLY A 32 -3.58 -2.39 19.88
C GLY A 32 -2.66 -1.32 19.29
N GLU A 33 -3.25 -0.43 18.50
CA GLU A 33 -2.55 0.74 17.98
C GLU A 33 -2.39 1.80 19.08
N SER A 34 -1.33 2.60 19.03
CA SER A 34 -1.18 3.68 20.02
C SER A 34 -2.28 4.73 19.82
N THR A 35 -2.75 5.36 20.90
CA THR A 35 -3.78 6.39 20.84
C THR A 35 -3.37 7.56 19.94
N LEU A 36 -2.09 7.93 19.93
CA LEU A 36 -1.58 8.98 19.03
C LEU A 36 -1.78 8.57 17.56
N ILE A 37 -1.40 7.35 17.20
CA ILE A 37 -1.46 6.87 15.82
C ILE A 37 -2.92 6.67 15.41
N ALA A 38 -3.74 6.01 16.24
CA ALA A 38 -5.16 5.83 15.99
C ALA A 38 -5.88 7.18 15.78
N ASN A 39 -5.65 8.16 16.66
CA ASN A 39 -6.25 9.49 16.50
C ASN A 39 -5.71 10.22 15.26
N GLY A 40 -4.44 10.03 14.92
CA GLY A 40 -3.84 10.55 13.69
C GLY A 40 -4.53 10.01 12.43
N LYS A 41 -4.73 8.69 12.36
CA LYS A 41 -5.45 8.01 11.27
C LYS A 41 -6.93 8.39 11.22
N LEU A 42 -7.56 8.62 12.37
CA LEU A 42 -8.93 9.11 12.44
C LEU A 42 -9.05 10.54 11.90
N TRP A 43 -8.12 11.42 12.26
CA TRP A 43 -8.10 12.81 11.78
C TRP A 43 -7.79 12.89 10.28
N SER A 44 -6.82 12.09 9.77
CA SER A 44 -6.53 12.02 8.33
C SER A 44 -7.74 11.51 7.55
N SER A 45 -8.42 10.48 8.05
CA SER A 45 -9.64 9.95 7.44
C SER A 45 -10.76 10.98 7.45
N TYR A 46 -10.93 11.73 8.55
CA TYR A 46 -11.88 12.83 8.61
C TYR A 46 -11.60 13.89 7.55
N PHE A 47 -10.35 14.31 7.38
CA PHE A 47 -9.95 15.25 6.34
C PHE A 47 -10.27 14.72 4.94
N GLN A 48 -9.85 13.48 4.61
CA GLN A 48 -10.12 12.84 3.32
C GLN A 48 -11.63 12.73 3.01
N GLN A 49 -12.45 12.43 4.04
CA GLN A 49 -13.90 12.23 3.87
C GLN A 49 -14.73 13.52 3.82
N ASN A 50 -14.23 14.63 4.39
CA ASN A 50 -15.07 15.81 4.65
C ASN A 50 -14.48 17.13 4.15
N ALA A 51 -13.18 17.21 3.85
CA ALA A 51 -12.57 18.46 3.40
C ALA A 51 -12.79 18.66 1.89
N ALA A 52 -13.44 19.76 1.52
CA ALA A 52 -13.57 20.15 0.11
C ALA A 52 -12.20 20.41 -0.54
N GLU A 53 -11.18 20.76 0.25
CA GLU A 53 -9.79 20.89 -0.21
C GLU A 53 -9.21 19.56 -0.70
N TYR A 54 -9.57 18.43 -0.06
CA TYR A 54 -9.16 17.12 -0.52
C TYR A 54 -9.80 16.80 -1.88
N GLU A 55 -11.10 17.06 -2.03
CA GLU A 55 -11.80 16.93 -3.33
C GLU A 55 -11.17 17.80 -4.41
N ALA A 56 -10.81 19.05 -4.08
CA ALA A 56 -10.14 19.98 -5.00
C ALA A 56 -8.76 19.46 -5.45
N LEU A 57 -7.99 18.84 -4.56
CA LEU A 57 -6.70 18.22 -4.89
C LEU A 57 -6.89 17.02 -5.83
N CYS A 58 -7.89 16.17 -5.58
CA CYS A 58 -8.24 15.07 -6.48
C CYS A 58 -8.64 15.58 -7.86
N LEU A 59 -9.55 16.56 -7.93
CA LEU A 59 -9.98 17.20 -9.17
C LEU A 59 -8.80 17.81 -9.92
N GLN A 60 -7.89 18.50 -9.23
CA GLN A 60 -6.69 19.07 -9.84
C GLN A 60 -5.81 17.98 -10.47
N ALA A 61 -5.59 16.86 -9.76
CA ALA A 61 -4.80 15.76 -10.28
C ALA A 61 -5.43 15.14 -11.55
N PHE A 62 -6.74 14.86 -11.54
CA PHE A 62 -7.44 14.29 -12.70
C PHE A 62 -7.55 15.29 -13.86
N ASN A 63 -7.74 16.58 -13.61
CA ASN A 63 -7.72 17.62 -14.65
C ASN A 63 -6.34 17.72 -15.32
N VAL A 64 -5.26 17.67 -14.53
CA VAL A 64 -3.90 17.66 -15.08
C VAL A 64 -3.64 16.36 -15.84
N ALA A 65 -4.10 15.21 -15.34
CA ALA A 65 -4.01 13.93 -16.05
C ALA A 65 -4.68 14.02 -17.43
N GLN A 66 -5.91 14.54 -17.50
CA GLN A 66 -6.63 14.72 -18.76
C GLN A 66 -5.87 15.65 -19.72
N LEU A 67 -5.40 16.80 -19.24
CA LEU A 67 -4.59 17.73 -20.04
C LEU A 67 -3.32 17.07 -20.62
N ARG A 68 -2.67 16.20 -19.83
CA ARG A 68 -1.47 15.49 -20.26
C ARG A 68 -1.78 14.36 -21.22
N LEU A 69 -2.89 13.67 -21.03
CA LEU A 69 -3.38 12.66 -21.94
C LEU A 69 -3.71 13.26 -23.32
N ASP A 70 -4.38 14.40 -23.36
CA ASP A 70 -4.68 15.11 -24.62
C ASP A 70 -3.42 15.49 -25.39
N LYS A 71 -2.39 15.97 -24.67
CA LYS A 71 -1.07 16.28 -25.25
C LYS A 71 -0.37 15.03 -25.79
N ALA A 72 -0.58 13.87 -25.19
CA ALA A 72 -0.02 12.62 -25.68
C ALA A 72 -0.79 12.11 -26.91
N LEU A 73 -2.13 12.18 -26.89
CA LEU A 73 -3.00 11.80 -28.01
C LEU A 73 -2.76 12.62 -29.28
N ALA A 74 -2.32 13.87 -29.13
CA ALA A 74 -1.96 14.73 -30.27
C ALA A 74 -0.64 14.32 -30.96
N LYS A 75 0.16 13.44 -30.35
CA LYS A 75 1.42 12.94 -30.91
C LYS A 75 1.19 11.61 -31.62
N LYS A 76 1.87 11.41 -32.75
CA LYS A 76 1.95 10.09 -33.39
C LYS A 76 3.03 9.26 -32.71
N GLY A 77 2.73 7.99 -32.47
CA GLY A 77 3.67 6.99 -31.96
C GLY A 77 3.33 5.61 -32.50
N ASP A 78 4.30 4.70 -32.42
CA ASP A 78 4.18 3.35 -33.01
C ASP A 78 3.44 2.35 -32.09
N LYS A 79 3.26 2.70 -30.81
CA LYS A 79 2.59 1.87 -29.82
C LYS A 79 1.26 2.49 -29.37
N PRO A 80 0.25 1.69 -29.02
CA PRO A 80 -0.94 2.19 -28.33
C PRO A 80 -0.57 2.86 -27.01
N LEU A 81 -1.30 3.92 -26.66
CA LEU A 81 -1.07 4.65 -25.41
C LEU A 81 -1.69 3.90 -24.22
N ALA A 82 -1.04 4.01 -23.06
CA ALA A 82 -1.53 3.46 -21.81
C ALA A 82 -1.47 4.47 -20.66
N VAL A 83 -2.48 4.41 -19.80
CA VAL A 83 -2.45 4.95 -18.44
C VAL A 83 -2.23 3.80 -17.47
N VAL A 84 -1.24 3.93 -16.61
CA VAL A 84 -1.01 3.01 -15.49
C VAL A 84 -1.41 3.71 -14.20
N THR A 85 -2.29 3.09 -13.42
CA THR A 85 -2.80 3.66 -12.18
C THR A 85 -2.68 2.67 -11.04
N ASP A 86 -2.28 3.14 -9.87
CA ASP A 86 -2.63 2.50 -8.61
C ASP A 86 -4.15 2.56 -8.37
N ILE A 87 -4.66 1.83 -7.36
CA ILE A 87 -6.07 1.77 -6.98
C ILE A 87 -6.34 2.50 -5.67
N ASP A 88 -5.67 2.10 -4.59
CA ASP A 88 -6.03 2.43 -3.22
C ASP A 88 -5.54 3.84 -2.89
N GLU A 89 -6.43 4.74 -2.46
CA GLU A 89 -6.13 6.17 -2.23
C GLU A 89 -5.71 6.95 -3.51
N THR A 90 -5.66 6.29 -4.66
CA THR A 90 -5.45 6.91 -5.97
C THR A 90 -6.77 7.19 -6.68
N PHE A 91 -7.69 6.22 -6.69
CA PHE A 91 -9.04 6.45 -7.20
C PHE A 91 -10.14 5.75 -6.43
N LEU A 92 -9.83 4.80 -5.55
CA LEU A 92 -10.77 4.26 -4.57
C LEU A 92 -10.40 4.77 -3.17
N ASP A 93 -11.40 5.32 -2.48
CA ASP A 93 -11.32 5.79 -1.10
C ASP A 93 -11.51 4.63 -0.12
N ASN A 94 -10.44 4.30 0.60
CA ASN A 94 -10.43 3.31 1.66
C ASN A 94 -10.31 3.96 3.05
N SER A 95 -10.45 5.28 3.16
CA SER A 95 -10.49 5.96 4.47
C SER A 95 -11.55 5.39 5.45
N PRO A 96 -12.68 4.77 5.04
CA PRO A 96 -13.55 4.08 5.99
C PRO A 96 -12.88 2.93 6.74
N PHE A 97 -11.95 2.22 6.10
CA PHE A 97 -11.17 1.15 6.72
C PHE A 97 -10.20 1.72 7.77
N GLU A 98 -9.46 2.78 7.43
CA GLU A 98 -8.55 3.43 8.39
C GLU A 98 -9.31 4.02 9.59
N ALA A 99 -10.48 4.63 9.35
CA ALA A 99 -11.36 5.11 10.41
C ALA A 99 -11.92 3.96 11.28
N TYR A 100 -12.21 2.79 10.69
CA TYR A 100 -12.60 1.59 11.42
C TYR A 100 -11.49 1.10 12.34
N CYS A 101 -10.27 0.94 11.81
CA CYS A 101 -9.09 0.54 12.59
C CYS A 101 -8.84 1.51 13.76
N ALA A 102 -8.87 2.81 13.48
CA ALA A 102 -8.70 3.85 14.50
C ALA A 102 -9.75 3.78 15.62
N LYS A 103 -11.05 3.68 15.26
CA LYS A 103 -12.15 3.59 16.24
C LYS A 103 -12.10 2.31 17.08
N LYS A 104 -11.55 1.24 16.52
CA LYS A 104 -11.33 -0.04 17.23
C LYS A 104 -10.02 -0.09 18.01
N GLY A 105 -9.12 0.89 17.81
CA GLY A 105 -7.79 0.90 18.40
C GLY A 105 -6.93 -0.26 17.92
N ILE A 106 -7.12 -0.73 16.69
CA ILE A 106 -6.34 -1.83 16.08
C ILE A 106 -5.46 -1.29 14.96
N SER A 107 -4.28 -1.88 14.78
CA SER A 107 -3.44 -1.60 13.60
C SER A 107 -4.00 -2.32 12.35
N TYR A 108 -3.53 -1.89 11.18
CA TYR A 108 -3.72 -2.65 9.94
C TYR A 108 -3.34 -4.13 10.13
N SER A 109 -4.23 -5.02 9.70
CA SER A 109 -3.91 -6.42 9.45
C SER A 109 -4.41 -6.78 8.05
N GLN A 110 -3.69 -7.69 7.40
CA GLN A 110 -4.09 -8.17 6.07
C GLN A 110 -5.46 -8.87 6.10
N GLU A 111 -5.80 -9.52 7.23
CA GLU A 111 -7.11 -10.16 7.45
C GLU A 111 -8.24 -9.13 7.51
N ALA A 112 -8.12 -8.09 8.34
CA ALA A 112 -9.14 -7.04 8.42
C ALA A 112 -9.26 -6.26 7.10
N TRP A 113 -8.14 -6.07 6.39
CA TRP A 113 -8.15 -5.45 5.07
C TRP A 113 -8.92 -6.28 4.04
N GLU A 114 -8.82 -7.61 4.09
CA GLU A 114 -9.61 -8.50 3.23
C GLU A 114 -11.09 -8.49 3.54
N GLU A 115 -11.46 -8.37 4.83
CA GLU A 115 -12.85 -8.15 5.23
C GLU A 115 -13.41 -6.85 4.64
N TRP A 116 -12.59 -5.82 4.46
CA TRP A 116 -12.96 -4.58 3.78
C TRP A 116 -13.04 -4.75 2.26
N THR A 117 -11.99 -5.27 1.62
CA THR A 117 -11.93 -5.30 0.15
C THR A 117 -12.92 -6.26 -0.48
N VAL A 118 -13.32 -7.34 0.21
CA VAL A 118 -14.37 -8.26 -0.27
C VAL A 118 -15.74 -7.60 -0.36
N LEU A 119 -15.99 -6.53 0.41
CA LEU A 119 -17.22 -5.75 0.31
C LEU A 119 -17.34 -5.10 -1.06
N GLY A 120 -16.22 -4.67 -1.65
CA GLY A 120 -16.18 -3.97 -2.94
C GLY A 120 -16.97 -2.65 -2.89
N ASP A 121 -16.84 -1.91 -1.79
CA ASP A 121 -17.63 -0.71 -1.49
C ASP A 121 -16.79 0.58 -1.33
N ALA A 122 -15.49 0.53 -1.64
CA ALA A 122 -14.66 1.72 -1.65
C ALA A 122 -15.18 2.70 -2.70
N LYS A 123 -15.46 3.95 -2.30
CA LYS A 123 -16.07 4.94 -3.19
C LYS A 123 -15.01 5.52 -4.13
N PRO A 124 -15.37 5.90 -5.37
CA PRO A 124 -14.48 6.65 -6.25
C PRO A 124 -14.09 7.99 -5.64
N LEU A 125 -12.83 8.40 -5.79
CA LEU A 125 -12.41 9.78 -5.58
C LEU A 125 -13.06 10.70 -6.62
N VAL A 126 -13.32 11.95 -6.22
CA VAL A 126 -13.94 12.95 -7.10
C VAL A 126 -13.06 13.17 -8.34
N GLY A 127 -13.67 13.15 -9.53
CA GLY A 127 -12.99 13.29 -10.82
C GLY A 127 -12.44 12.00 -11.43
N ALA A 128 -12.30 10.93 -10.65
CA ALA A 128 -11.69 9.68 -11.14
C ALA A 128 -12.50 9.02 -12.25
N LEU A 129 -13.80 8.81 -12.03
CA LEU A 129 -14.67 8.13 -12.99
C LEU A 129 -14.72 8.87 -14.34
N ASP A 130 -14.80 10.20 -14.30
CA ASP A 130 -14.86 11.02 -15.51
C ASP A 130 -13.56 10.90 -16.31
N PHE A 131 -12.41 10.98 -15.64
CA PHE A 131 -11.11 10.81 -16.29
C PHE A 131 -10.94 9.42 -16.91
N PHE A 132 -11.26 8.33 -16.20
CA PHE A 132 -11.06 7.00 -16.74
C PHE A 132 -12.04 6.68 -17.87
N LYS A 133 -13.31 7.09 -17.77
CA LYS A 133 -14.25 6.98 -18.90
C LYS A 133 -13.81 7.81 -20.10
N TYR A 134 -13.26 9.01 -19.85
CA TYR A 134 -12.68 9.82 -20.91
C TYR A 134 -11.52 9.11 -21.61
N ALA A 135 -10.54 8.62 -20.85
CA ALA A 135 -9.39 7.89 -21.40
C ALA A 135 -9.81 6.66 -22.22
N ASP A 136 -10.74 5.86 -21.69
CA ASP A 136 -11.28 4.68 -22.39
C ASP A 136 -12.01 5.08 -23.69
N SER A 137 -12.80 6.16 -23.67
CA SER A 137 -13.48 6.67 -24.87
C SER A 137 -12.52 7.16 -25.96
N LYS A 138 -11.26 7.48 -25.61
CA LYS A 138 -10.18 7.83 -26.55
C LYS A 138 -9.38 6.61 -27.01
N GLY A 139 -9.77 5.40 -26.63
CA GLY A 139 -9.06 4.16 -26.97
C GLY A 139 -7.74 3.97 -26.22
N VAL A 140 -7.54 4.67 -25.10
CA VAL A 140 -6.33 4.57 -24.29
C VAL A 140 -6.46 3.37 -23.35
N ALA A 141 -5.45 2.50 -23.31
CA ALA A 141 -5.48 1.33 -22.44
C ALA A 141 -5.27 1.73 -20.97
N ILE A 142 -6.18 1.33 -20.09
CA ILE A 142 -6.06 1.57 -18.64
C ILE A 142 -5.59 0.29 -17.95
N PHE A 143 -4.47 0.38 -17.24
CA PHE A 143 -3.90 -0.69 -16.44
C PHE A 143 -3.99 -0.34 -14.96
N TYR A 144 -4.70 -1.18 -14.20
CA TYR A 144 -4.85 -1.06 -12.75
C TYR A 144 -3.76 -1.92 -12.09
N VAL A 145 -2.69 -1.29 -11.61
CA VAL A 145 -1.51 -1.94 -11.02
C VAL A 145 -1.50 -1.68 -9.52
N THR A 146 -1.95 -2.65 -8.73
CA THR A 146 -2.17 -2.51 -7.27
C THR A 146 -1.28 -3.45 -6.46
N ASN A 147 -1.06 -3.11 -5.19
CA ASN A 147 -0.41 -4.00 -4.23
C ASN A 147 -1.36 -4.91 -3.43
N ARG A 148 -2.67 -4.87 -3.71
CA ARG A 148 -3.62 -5.92 -3.29
C ARG A 148 -3.15 -7.30 -3.74
N LEU A 149 -3.42 -8.32 -2.94
CA LEU A 149 -3.08 -9.73 -3.19
C LEU A 149 -4.08 -10.38 -4.14
N GLU A 150 -3.66 -11.43 -4.87
CA GLU A 150 -4.54 -12.15 -5.81
C GLU A 150 -5.88 -12.62 -5.20
N LYS A 151 -5.93 -12.96 -3.92
CA LYS A 151 -7.19 -13.30 -3.22
C LYS A 151 -8.19 -12.14 -3.11
N GLU A 152 -7.73 -10.90 -3.25
CA GLU A 152 -8.54 -9.68 -3.25
C GLU A 152 -9.06 -9.33 -4.66
N ARG A 153 -8.71 -10.12 -5.69
CA ARG A 153 -9.08 -9.86 -7.09
C ARG A 153 -10.58 -9.76 -7.29
N GLU A 154 -11.36 -10.69 -6.74
CA GLU A 154 -12.81 -10.70 -6.90
C GLU A 154 -13.46 -9.48 -6.24
N GLY A 155 -13.06 -9.15 -5.02
CA GLY A 155 -13.51 -7.93 -4.31
C GLY A 155 -13.15 -6.65 -5.06
N THR A 156 -11.94 -6.58 -5.60
CA THR A 156 -11.47 -5.46 -6.42
C THR A 156 -12.27 -5.33 -7.72
N ALA A 157 -12.46 -6.43 -8.45
CA ALA A 157 -13.25 -6.46 -9.67
C ALA A 157 -14.71 -6.08 -9.41
N LYS A 158 -15.29 -6.57 -8.31
CA LYS A 158 -16.63 -6.19 -7.85
C LYS A 158 -16.72 -4.68 -7.63
N ASN A 159 -15.73 -4.07 -6.97
CA ASN A 159 -15.70 -2.63 -6.73
C ASN A 159 -15.62 -1.82 -8.04
N LEU A 160 -14.78 -2.25 -8.99
CA LEU A 160 -14.64 -1.59 -10.29
C LEU A 160 -15.95 -1.64 -11.09
N ARG A 161 -16.62 -2.80 -11.11
CA ARG A 161 -17.92 -2.97 -11.77
C ARG A 161 -19.01 -2.15 -11.09
N LYS A 162 -19.05 -2.13 -9.75
CA LYS A 162 -20.06 -1.38 -8.98
C LYS A 162 -20.15 0.08 -9.40
N TYR A 163 -19.01 0.72 -9.64
CA TYR A 163 -18.95 2.13 -10.02
C TYR A 163 -18.77 2.36 -11.53
N ASN A 164 -18.85 1.30 -12.35
CA ASN A 164 -18.72 1.36 -13.81
C ASN A 164 -17.41 2.02 -14.27
N PHE A 165 -16.29 1.69 -13.62
CA PHE A 165 -14.98 1.97 -14.20
C PHE A 165 -14.80 1.14 -15.48
N PRO A 166 -14.06 1.63 -16.48
CA PRO A 166 -13.70 0.83 -17.66
C PRO A 166 -13.14 -0.52 -17.24
N PHE A 167 -13.97 -1.55 -17.38
CA PHE A 167 -13.64 -2.84 -16.80
C PHE A 167 -12.55 -3.47 -17.67
N PRO A 168 -11.36 -3.72 -17.09
CA PRO A 168 -10.30 -4.32 -17.86
C PRO A 168 -10.70 -5.75 -18.22
N SER A 169 -10.29 -6.25 -19.39
CA SER A 169 -10.05 -7.70 -19.49
C SER A 169 -9.14 -8.13 -18.33
N ASP A 170 -9.27 -9.33 -17.78
CA ASP A 170 -8.52 -9.75 -16.57
C ASP A 170 -7.01 -9.42 -16.62
N SER A 171 -6.44 -9.39 -17.84
CA SER A 171 -5.06 -9.00 -18.15
C SER A 171 -4.63 -7.56 -17.79
N ARG A 172 -5.55 -6.62 -17.53
CA ARG A 172 -5.20 -5.23 -17.16
C ARG A 172 -5.53 -4.87 -15.70
N LEU A 173 -6.04 -5.84 -14.93
CA LEU A 173 -6.07 -5.79 -13.47
C LEU A 173 -4.90 -6.60 -12.92
N ILE A 174 -3.81 -5.92 -12.58
CA ILE A 174 -2.52 -6.53 -12.24
C ILE A 174 -2.25 -6.35 -10.75
N LEU A 175 -2.45 -7.42 -9.98
CA LEU A 175 -2.28 -7.43 -8.53
C LEU A 175 -0.84 -7.79 -8.16
N ARG A 176 -0.53 -7.73 -6.86
CA ARG A 176 0.77 -8.12 -6.34
C ARG A 176 0.93 -9.63 -6.38
N THR A 177 2.05 -10.08 -6.93
CA THR A 177 2.53 -11.44 -6.79
C THR A 177 3.51 -11.52 -5.61
N ALA A 178 4.82 -11.59 -5.87
CA ALA A 178 5.86 -11.68 -4.84
C ALA A 178 6.45 -10.31 -4.45
N GLU A 179 6.65 -9.43 -5.43
CA GLU A 179 7.36 -8.17 -5.23
C GLU A 179 6.43 -7.01 -4.91
N LYS A 180 6.78 -6.21 -3.89
CA LYS A 180 6.06 -4.96 -3.57
C LYS A 180 6.28 -3.88 -4.63
N SER A 181 7.47 -3.84 -5.24
CA SER A 181 7.75 -2.88 -6.32
C SER A 181 6.81 -3.14 -7.49
N LYS A 182 6.32 -2.06 -8.09
CA LYS A 182 5.47 -2.10 -9.29
C LYS A 182 6.29 -2.02 -10.58
N GLU A 183 7.61 -1.88 -10.48
CA GLU A 183 8.49 -1.64 -11.63
C GLU A 183 8.40 -2.75 -12.67
N ASN A 184 8.55 -4.01 -12.26
CA ASN A 184 8.50 -5.13 -13.20
C ASN A 184 7.16 -5.21 -13.93
N ARG A 185 6.05 -4.86 -13.26
CA ARG A 185 4.72 -4.79 -13.86
C ARG A 185 4.62 -3.66 -14.88
N ARG A 186 5.17 -2.48 -14.58
CA ARG A 186 5.27 -1.36 -15.54
C ARG A 186 6.14 -1.71 -16.75
N LEU A 187 7.27 -2.37 -16.53
CA LEU A 187 8.17 -2.79 -17.61
C LEU A 187 7.52 -3.81 -18.55
N GLN A 188 6.68 -4.73 -18.05
CA GLN A 188 5.92 -5.62 -18.92
C GLN A 188 4.93 -4.85 -19.80
N ILE A 189 4.18 -3.89 -19.22
CA ILE A 189 3.25 -3.06 -19.98
C ILE A 189 3.98 -2.23 -21.06
N ALA A 190 5.14 -1.67 -20.73
CA ALA A 190 5.94 -0.83 -21.63
C ALA A 190 6.49 -1.57 -22.88
N LYS A 191 6.47 -2.91 -22.88
CA LYS A 191 6.83 -3.70 -24.07
C LYS A 191 5.86 -3.44 -25.21
N ASP A 192 4.57 -3.37 -24.90
CA ASP A 192 3.50 -3.32 -25.90
C ASP A 192 2.81 -1.95 -25.97
N TYR A 193 2.95 -1.12 -24.93
CA TYR A 193 2.29 0.19 -24.83
C TYR A 193 3.28 1.33 -24.57
N ASP A 194 2.92 2.53 -24.99
CA ASP A 194 3.55 3.77 -24.49
C ASP A 194 2.81 4.25 -23.25
N ILE A 195 3.42 4.09 -22.07
CA ILE A 195 2.84 4.54 -20.81
C ILE A 195 3.00 6.05 -20.72
N VAL A 196 1.89 6.78 -20.91
CA VAL A 196 1.89 8.25 -20.96
C VAL A 196 1.62 8.88 -19.60
N LEU A 197 0.94 8.16 -18.71
CA LEU A 197 0.64 8.59 -17.34
C LEU A 197 0.84 7.44 -16.35
N LEU A 198 1.38 7.80 -15.20
CA LEU A 198 1.50 6.97 -14.00
C LEU A 198 0.79 7.72 -12.88
N MET A 199 -0.26 7.11 -12.33
CA MET A 199 -1.11 7.72 -11.31
C MET A 199 -1.00 6.94 -10.00
N GLY A 200 -0.86 7.64 -8.88
CA GLY A 200 -0.63 7.02 -7.58
C GLY A 200 -0.67 8.01 -6.43
N ASP A 201 -0.96 7.55 -5.22
CA ASP A 201 -0.78 8.32 -3.98
C ASP A 201 0.63 8.14 -3.38
N ASN A 202 1.32 7.06 -3.76
CA ASN A 202 2.63 6.71 -3.26
C ASN A 202 3.70 6.82 -4.35
N LEU A 203 4.89 7.30 -3.98
CA LEU A 203 5.99 7.50 -4.92
C LEU A 203 6.41 6.20 -5.66
N SER A 204 6.29 5.04 -5.01
CA SER A 204 6.62 3.73 -5.60
C SER A 204 5.69 3.31 -6.76
N ASP A 205 4.60 4.05 -6.96
CA ASP A 205 3.70 3.88 -8.11
C ASP A 205 4.29 4.40 -9.43
N PHE A 206 5.29 5.29 -9.36
CA PHE A 206 5.80 6.00 -10.53
C PHE A 206 7.03 5.34 -11.15
N ALA A 207 8.08 5.12 -10.37
CA ALA A 207 9.39 4.70 -10.89
C ALA A 207 10.21 3.94 -9.85
N LYS A 208 11.16 3.12 -10.31
CA LYS A 208 12.09 2.37 -9.46
C LYS A 208 12.90 3.27 -8.51
N ASP A 209 13.23 4.49 -8.91
CA ASP A 209 13.95 5.47 -8.07
C ASP A 209 13.28 5.70 -6.71
N PHE A 210 11.96 5.53 -6.64
CA PHE A 210 11.17 5.73 -5.44
C PHE A 210 11.06 4.50 -4.53
N ASP A 211 11.70 3.38 -4.89
CA ASP A 211 11.81 2.19 -4.02
C ASP A 211 12.80 2.42 -2.85
N SER A 212 13.38 3.63 -2.74
CA SER A 212 14.18 4.05 -1.59
C SER A 212 13.40 3.91 -0.28
N ARG A 213 14.12 3.42 0.72
CA ARG A 213 13.59 2.95 2.01
C ARG A 213 13.78 3.92 3.16
N THR A 214 14.42 5.06 2.93
CA THR A 214 14.65 6.11 3.95
C THR A 214 13.91 7.39 3.59
N PRO A 215 13.52 8.22 4.57
CA PRO A 215 12.88 9.52 4.30
C PRO A 215 13.75 10.40 3.39
N GLU A 216 15.05 10.44 3.64
CA GLU A 216 16.00 11.29 2.91
C GLU A 216 16.15 10.83 1.46
N GLY A 217 16.33 9.52 1.24
CA GLY A 217 16.47 8.97 -0.12
C GLY A 217 15.19 9.10 -0.95
N ARG A 218 14.01 9.02 -0.31
CA ARG A 218 12.74 9.31 -0.97
C ARG A 218 12.64 10.78 -1.37
N SER A 219 13.05 11.69 -0.49
CA SER A 219 13.09 13.14 -0.80
C SER A 219 14.06 13.45 -1.94
N GLU A 220 15.25 12.84 -1.95
CA GLU A 220 16.23 12.98 -3.03
C GLU A 220 15.65 12.50 -4.37
N ALA A 221 14.98 11.34 -4.39
CA ALA A 221 14.33 10.82 -5.59
C ALA A 221 13.26 11.79 -6.14
N VAL A 222 12.51 12.48 -5.27
CA VAL A 222 11.56 13.54 -5.68
C VAL A 222 12.30 14.69 -6.36
N HIS A 223 13.42 15.15 -5.81
CA HIS A 223 14.21 16.24 -6.41
C HIS A 223 14.82 15.85 -7.76
N ASN A 224 15.29 14.61 -7.89
CA ASN A 224 15.83 14.06 -9.13
C ASN A 224 14.75 13.97 -10.22
N ASN A 225 13.52 13.63 -9.83
CA ASN A 225 12.39 13.45 -10.75
C ASN A 225 11.41 14.66 -10.79
N ARG A 226 11.81 15.82 -10.24
CA ARG A 226 10.92 16.98 -10.02
C ARG A 226 10.13 17.44 -11.25
N ASN A 227 10.69 17.23 -12.44
CA ASN A 227 10.11 17.67 -13.70
C ASN A 227 9.01 16.74 -14.25
N GLU A 228 8.85 15.54 -13.67
CA GLU A 228 7.85 14.55 -14.08
C GLU A 228 6.51 14.70 -13.35
N PHE A 229 6.50 15.29 -12.15
CA PHE A 229 5.29 15.56 -11.39
C PHE A 229 4.38 16.57 -12.13
N GLY A 230 3.11 16.23 -12.28
CA GLY A 230 2.16 16.97 -13.10
C GLY A 230 2.40 16.86 -14.60
N LYS A 231 3.32 15.96 -15.03
CA LYS A 231 3.51 15.53 -16.42
C LYS A 231 3.18 14.05 -16.56
N ARG A 232 4.19 13.17 -16.41
CA ARG A 232 4.01 11.73 -16.46
C ARG A 232 3.55 11.17 -15.11
N PHE A 233 3.96 11.80 -14.00
CA PHE A 233 3.58 11.38 -12.65
C PHE A 233 2.44 12.27 -12.15
N ILE A 234 1.27 11.66 -11.94
CA ILE A 234 0.11 12.33 -11.36
C ILE A 234 -0.06 11.81 -9.93
N ILE A 235 0.29 12.64 -8.97
CA ILE A 235 0.26 12.29 -7.55
C ILE A 235 -1.05 12.71 -6.90
N LEU A 236 -1.62 11.81 -6.10
CA LEU A 236 -2.80 12.05 -5.27
C LEU A 236 -2.38 12.17 -3.80
N PRO A 237 -3.10 12.97 -3.00
CA PRO A 237 -2.79 13.10 -1.58
C PRO A 237 -3.26 11.88 -0.78
N ASN A 238 -2.35 11.27 -0.02
CA ASN A 238 -2.65 10.30 1.05
C ASN A 238 -1.86 10.64 2.31
N TYR A 239 -2.58 11.09 3.34
CA TYR A 239 -1.99 11.47 4.63
C TYR A 239 -2.23 10.40 5.70
N SER A 240 -2.93 9.32 5.36
CA SER A 240 -3.26 8.28 6.31
C SER A 240 -2.11 7.29 6.40
N TYR A 241 -1.68 6.69 5.30
CA TYR A 241 -0.63 5.66 5.30
C TYR A 241 0.25 5.75 4.05
N GLY A 242 1.27 4.90 3.96
CA GLY A 242 2.09 4.77 2.74
C GLY A 242 3.56 4.49 3.04
N ASP A 243 4.39 4.42 1.99
CA ASP A 243 5.83 4.19 2.19
C ASP A 243 6.52 5.36 2.91
N TRP A 244 5.92 6.56 2.95
CA TRP A 244 6.43 7.68 3.76
C TRP A 244 6.41 7.35 5.27
N GLU A 245 5.36 6.69 5.74
CA GLU A 245 5.22 6.21 7.12
C GLU A 245 6.20 5.06 7.37
N GLY A 246 6.23 4.08 6.46
CA GLY A 246 7.16 2.95 6.53
C GLY A 246 8.63 3.36 6.57
N ALA A 247 9.03 4.37 5.78
CA ALA A 247 10.39 4.87 5.75
C ALA A 247 10.84 5.41 7.11
N ALA A 248 9.95 6.07 7.86
CA ALA A 248 10.25 6.53 9.21
C ALA A 248 10.54 5.37 10.18
N TYR A 249 9.89 4.22 9.97
CA TYR A 249 10.02 2.98 10.76
C TYR A 249 11.13 2.03 10.27
N GLY A 250 11.96 2.45 9.31
CA GLY A 250 12.94 1.55 8.68
C GLY A 250 12.28 0.37 7.94
N ASN A 251 11.04 0.58 7.46
CA ASN A 251 10.19 -0.38 6.75
C ASN A 251 9.76 -1.59 7.57
N LYS A 252 9.80 -1.48 8.91
CA LYS A 252 9.38 -2.52 9.84
C LYS A 252 8.03 -2.15 10.46
N TYR A 253 6.94 -2.43 9.77
CA TYR A 253 5.58 -2.13 10.24
C TYR A 253 5.17 -2.91 11.51
N SER A 254 5.89 -3.98 11.83
CA SER A 254 5.63 -4.88 12.97
C SER A 254 6.28 -4.43 14.29
N ILE A 255 7.04 -3.34 14.31
CA ILE A 255 7.60 -2.79 15.55
C ILE A 255 6.48 -2.39 16.54
N PRO A 256 6.74 -2.39 17.86
CA PRO A 256 5.75 -2.01 18.87
C PRO A 256 5.16 -0.61 18.64
N ALA A 257 3.90 -0.42 19.01
CA ALA A 257 3.19 0.84 18.82
C ALA A 257 3.87 1.99 19.58
N GLU A 258 4.41 1.74 20.78
CA GLU A 258 5.15 2.75 21.55
C GLU A 258 6.42 3.21 20.82
N GLN A 259 7.07 2.30 20.09
CA GLN A 259 8.25 2.64 19.30
C GLN A 259 7.89 3.50 18.08
N LYS A 260 6.78 3.20 17.40
CA LYS A 260 6.25 4.04 16.31
C LYS A 260 5.92 5.45 16.82
N GLU A 261 5.26 5.53 17.98
CA GLU A 261 4.90 6.80 18.62
C GLU A 261 6.13 7.63 18.98
N LEU A 262 7.17 7.02 19.56
CA LEU A 262 8.42 7.71 19.89
C LEU A 262 9.11 8.25 18.62
N ILE A 263 9.09 7.49 17.52
CA ILE A 263 9.62 7.94 16.23
C ILE A 263 8.86 9.19 15.74
N ILE A 264 7.52 9.18 15.79
CA ILE A 264 6.69 10.32 15.38
C ILE A 264 7.01 11.55 16.25
N LYS A 265 7.00 11.40 17.57
CA LYS A 265 7.30 12.49 18.51
C LYS A 265 8.68 13.10 18.27
N ASN A 266 9.71 12.27 18.09
CA ASN A 266 11.09 12.75 17.93
C ASN A 266 11.40 13.33 16.55
N LYS A 267 10.73 12.84 15.50
CA LYS A 267 10.96 13.29 14.12
C LYS A 267 10.06 14.47 13.71
N THR A 268 9.03 14.77 14.49
CA THR A 268 8.18 15.94 14.27
C THR A 268 8.87 17.18 14.85
N LYS A 269 9.12 18.18 14.00
CA LYS A 269 9.72 19.45 14.41
C LYS A 269 8.64 20.33 15.05
N ALA A 270 8.90 20.84 16.26
CA ALA A 270 8.08 21.85 16.93
C ALA A 270 8.79 23.22 16.91
N PHE A 271 8.02 24.30 17.04
CA PHE A 271 8.61 25.62 17.30
C PHE A 271 9.34 25.59 18.65
N LYS A 272 10.40 26.41 18.79
CA LYS A 272 11.12 26.60 20.04
C LYS A 272 10.67 27.88 20.72
#